data_AF-A0A8W8L6L0-F1
#
_entry.id   AF-A0A8W8L6L0-F1
#
_cell.length_a   1.000
_cell.length_b   1.000
_cell.length_c   1.000
_cell.angle_alpha   90.00
_cell.angle_beta   90.00
_cell.angle_gamma   90.00
#
_symmetry.space_group_name_H-M   'P 1'
#
loop_
_entity.id
_entity.type
_entity.pdbx_description
1 polymer ?
#
loop_
_entity_poly.entity_id
_entity_poly.type
_entity_poly.pdbx_seq_one_letter_code
_entity_poly.pdbx_strand_id
1 'polypeptide(L)'
;MGKQKRSRQKFHNAAVKPKGDKKQDEDSAMESMDTASMSGRSALTSNVFKDLKIDKEDLVQKLPNDWDTKSAITSTSLKGLQLKKKDRKKLRHELLVQKLDAVEAAKKAAKEKKKKQSMPVVGDIGLLGEALPTLDMLLKSDEHKKKMKDIELFRQVYTHPSYAENPRGTIHEHLQNKLKQENEMDL
;
A
#
# COMPACT_ATOMS: atom_id res chain seq x y z
N MET A 1 -11.15 -44.52 29.85
CA MET A 1 -9.94 -43.68 29.68
C MET A 1 -10.36 -42.23 29.45
N GLY A 2 -10.54 -41.46 30.54
CA GLY A 2 -11.07 -40.10 30.48
C GLY A 2 -10.03 -39.08 30.00
N LYS A 3 -10.45 -38.11 29.18
CA LYS A 3 -9.58 -37.04 28.67
C LYS A 3 -9.12 -36.15 29.84
N GLN A 4 -7.82 -36.17 30.16
CA GLN A 4 -7.21 -35.24 31.12
C GLN A 4 -7.37 -33.80 30.61
N LYS A 5 -8.12 -32.98 31.35
CA LYS A 5 -8.21 -31.54 31.07
C LYS A 5 -6.95 -30.86 31.60
N ARG A 6 -6.19 -30.23 30.70
CA ARG A 6 -5.00 -29.45 31.05
C ARG A 6 -5.41 -28.20 31.84
N SER A 7 -4.74 -27.92 32.95
CA SER A 7 -4.99 -26.73 33.75
C SER A 7 -4.63 -25.48 32.93
N ARG A 8 -5.57 -24.54 32.84
CA ARG A 8 -5.33 -23.25 32.19
C ARG A 8 -4.85 -22.27 33.25
N GLN A 9 -3.61 -21.82 33.10
CA GLN A 9 -3.07 -20.74 33.93
C GLN A 9 -3.68 -19.40 33.48
N LYS A 10 -4.14 -18.60 34.44
CA LYS A 10 -4.63 -17.24 34.18
C LYS A 10 -3.44 -16.28 34.24
N PHE A 11 -3.17 -15.56 33.15
CA PHE A 11 -2.06 -14.61 33.01
C PHE A 11 -2.43 -13.16 33.38
N HIS A 12 -3.61 -12.93 33.95
CA HIS A 12 -4.05 -11.58 34.32
C HIS A 12 -4.04 -11.42 35.84
N ASN A 13 -3.36 -10.38 36.31
CA ASN A 13 -3.42 -9.94 37.70
C ASN A 13 -4.81 -9.36 37.98
N ALA A 14 -5.42 -9.75 39.10
CA ALA A 14 -6.72 -9.22 39.49
C ALA A 14 -6.62 -7.72 39.79
N ALA A 15 -7.53 -6.92 39.26
CA ALA A 15 -7.58 -5.50 39.53
C ALA A 15 -7.85 -5.26 41.03
N VAL A 16 -6.97 -4.48 41.69
CA VAL A 16 -7.16 -4.05 43.07
C VAL A 16 -8.30 -3.03 43.10
N LYS A 17 -9.45 -3.42 43.63
CA LYS A 17 -10.53 -2.47 43.91
C LYS A 17 -10.15 -1.66 45.15
N PRO A 18 -10.25 -0.32 45.13
CA PRO A 18 -10.19 0.44 46.37
C PRO A 18 -11.34 -0.02 47.27
N LYS A 19 -11.02 -0.30 48.53
CA LYS A 19 -12.00 -0.59 49.58
C LYS A 19 -12.80 0.70 49.81
N GLY A 20 -13.95 0.80 49.16
CA GLY A 20 -14.96 1.81 49.46
C GLY A 20 -15.86 1.29 50.57
N ASP A 21 -15.72 1.86 51.74
CA ASP A 21 -16.71 1.74 52.82
C ASP A 21 -18.03 2.37 52.37
N LYS A 22 -19.14 1.68 52.66
CA LYS A 22 -20.48 2.20 52.44
C LYS A 22 -20.86 3.09 53.63
N LYS A 23 -21.20 4.36 53.37
CA LYS A 23 -22.53 4.98 53.55
C LYS A 23 -22.46 6.47 53.92
N GLN A 24 -23.51 7.16 53.44
CA GLN A 24 -24.19 8.34 53.96
C GLN A 24 -23.76 9.73 53.45
N ASP A 25 -24.69 10.30 52.69
CA ASP A 25 -24.98 11.72 52.59
C ASP A 25 -25.10 12.36 53.99
N GLU A 26 -24.61 13.59 54.13
CA GLU A 26 -25.21 14.74 54.82
C GLU A 26 -24.13 15.84 54.99
N ASP A 27 -24.55 17.08 54.74
CA ASP A 27 -23.75 18.29 54.81
C ASP A 27 -23.19 18.57 56.21
N SER A 28 -21.93 18.99 56.33
CA SER A 28 -21.47 19.87 57.41
C SER A 28 -20.14 20.54 57.07
N ALA A 29 -20.13 21.85 57.27
CA ALA A 29 -19.09 22.78 56.92
C ALA A 29 -17.89 22.78 57.89
N MET A 30 -16.74 23.14 57.31
CA MET A 30 -15.54 23.77 57.90
C MET A 30 -14.80 23.07 59.05
N GLU A 31 -13.55 22.70 58.79
CA GLU A 31 -12.40 23.38 59.44
C GLU A 31 -11.09 23.05 58.70
N SER A 32 -10.14 23.94 58.91
CA SER A 32 -9.01 24.31 58.06
C SER A 32 -7.78 23.42 58.22
N MET A 33 -7.05 23.17 57.13
CA MET A 33 -5.60 22.93 57.18
C MET A 33 -4.95 23.29 55.83
N ASP A 34 -4.24 24.41 55.86
CA ASP A 34 -3.41 24.93 54.78
C ASP A 34 -2.34 23.90 54.36
N THR A 35 -2.43 23.47 53.10
CA THR A 35 -1.27 22.92 52.38
C THR A 35 -1.17 23.59 51.01
N ALA A 36 -0.20 24.51 50.95
CA ALA A 36 0.57 24.90 49.78
C ALA A 36 -0.17 25.00 48.42
N SER A 37 -0.43 26.25 48.02
CA SER A 37 0.06 26.79 46.75
C SER A 37 0.04 25.82 45.55
N MET A 38 -1.14 25.59 44.99
CA MET A 38 -1.29 25.35 43.55
C MET A 38 -2.19 26.45 42.99
N SER A 39 -1.57 27.61 42.78
CA SER A 39 -2.07 28.64 41.88
C SER A 39 -2.39 27.99 40.54
N GLY A 40 -3.68 27.84 40.22
CA GLY A 40 -4.12 27.21 38.97
C GLY A 40 -5.54 26.62 38.95
N ARG A 41 -6.22 26.47 40.10
CA ARG A 41 -7.57 25.85 40.15
C ARG A 41 -8.76 26.82 40.07
N SER A 42 -8.54 28.13 39.91
CA SER A 42 -9.62 29.12 39.82
C SER A 42 -10.17 29.36 38.40
N ALA A 43 -9.59 28.76 37.36
CA ALA A 43 -9.97 29.04 35.96
C ALA A 43 -11.09 28.14 35.39
N LEU A 44 -11.65 27.21 36.18
CA LEU A 44 -12.60 26.20 35.68
C LEU A 44 -14.05 26.43 36.15
N THR A 45 -14.36 27.54 36.81
CA THR A 45 -15.72 27.80 37.37
C THR A 45 -16.69 28.41 36.37
N SER A 46 -16.22 28.88 35.21
CA SER A 46 -17.06 29.31 34.10
C SER A 46 -17.00 28.27 32.99
N ASN A 47 -18.16 27.86 32.45
CA ASN A 47 -18.22 26.95 31.31
C ASN A 47 -17.40 27.49 30.12
N VAL A 48 -16.15 27.03 30.01
CA VAL A 48 -15.14 27.45 29.02
C VAL A 48 -15.61 27.20 27.58
N PHE A 49 -16.58 26.32 27.41
CA PHE A 49 -17.07 25.87 26.10
C PHE A 49 -18.42 26.51 25.70
N LYS A 50 -18.95 27.50 26.45
CA LYS A 50 -20.28 28.11 26.18
C LYS A 50 -20.40 28.73 24.78
N ASP A 51 -19.32 29.28 24.25
CA ASP A 51 -19.32 29.99 22.97
C ASP A 51 -18.83 29.12 21.80
N LEU A 52 -18.56 27.85 22.03
CA LEU A 52 -18.12 26.93 20.98
C LEU A 52 -19.32 26.42 20.19
N LYS A 53 -19.48 26.97 19.00
CA LYS A 53 -20.40 26.47 17.98
C LYS A 53 -19.69 25.33 17.24
N ILE A 54 -19.97 24.11 17.69
CA ILE A 54 -19.46 22.88 17.06
C ILE A 54 -20.54 22.36 16.13
N ASP A 55 -20.34 22.55 14.84
CA ASP A 55 -21.27 22.03 13.83
C ASP A 55 -21.08 20.52 13.66
N LYS A 56 -22.20 19.79 13.58
CA LYS A 56 -22.19 18.31 13.55
C LYS A 56 -21.51 17.78 12.28
N GLU A 57 -21.55 18.54 11.20
CA GLU A 57 -20.98 18.16 9.91
C GLU A 57 -19.44 18.19 9.93
N ASP A 58 -18.85 19.15 10.64
CA ASP A 58 -17.41 19.27 10.83
C ASP A 58 -16.83 18.16 11.74
N LEU A 59 -17.68 17.51 12.53
CA LEU A 59 -17.33 16.35 13.35
C LEU A 59 -17.32 15.03 12.57
N VAL A 60 -17.88 14.98 11.36
CA VAL A 60 -17.90 13.77 10.54
C VAL A 60 -16.58 13.62 9.79
N GLN A 61 -15.52 13.31 10.53
CA GLN A 61 -14.24 12.96 9.92
C GLN A 61 -14.30 11.51 9.39
N LYS A 62 -14.62 11.35 8.10
CA LYS A 62 -14.43 10.06 7.42
C LYS A 62 -12.94 9.88 7.17
N LEU A 63 -12.31 8.98 7.93
CA LEU A 63 -10.97 8.50 7.59
C LEU A 63 -11.00 7.99 6.13
N PRO A 64 -9.95 8.25 5.33
CA PRO A 64 -9.82 7.62 4.04
C PRO A 64 -10.05 6.12 4.20
N ASN A 65 -10.88 5.53 3.33
CA ASN A 65 -11.28 4.11 3.41
C ASN A 65 -10.09 3.14 3.48
N ASP A 66 -8.88 3.61 3.14
CA ASP A 66 -7.62 2.86 3.10
C ASP A 66 -6.69 3.04 4.32
N TRP A 67 -7.09 3.80 5.34
CA TRP A 67 -6.21 4.03 6.50
C TRP A 67 -6.03 2.75 7.36
N ASP A 68 -7.05 1.91 7.46
CA ASP A 68 -7.05 0.68 8.27
C ASP A 68 -7.05 -0.63 7.43
N THR A 69 -7.07 -0.53 6.09
CA THR A 69 -7.07 -1.72 5.19
C THR A 69 -5.71 -2.39 5.07
N LYS A 70 -4.63 -1.73 5.52
CA LYS A 70 -3.26 -2.23 5.42
C LYS A 70 -3.00 -3.44 6.32
N SER A 71 -3.78 -3.61 7.39
CA SER A 71 -3.50 -4.61 8.43
C SER A 71 -4.56 -5.70 8.56
N ALA A 72 -5.85 -5.40 8.33
CA ALA A 72 -6.95 -6.35 8.53
C ALA A 72 -7.82 -6.50 7.29
N ILE A 73 -8.12 -7.75 6.89
CA ILE A 73 -9.18 -8.05 5.91
C ILE A 73 -10.52 -7.82 6.61
N THR A 74 -10.97 -6.58 6.58
CA THR A 74 -12.22 -6.17 7.20
C THR A 74 -13.41 -6.68 6.37
N SER A 75 -14.60 -6.68 6.99
CA SER A 75 -15.83 -7.10 6.30
C SER A 75 -16.15 -6.28 5.04
N THR A 76 -15.53 -5.10 4.91
CA THR A 76 -15.68 -4.17 3.78
C THR A 76 -14.87 -4.57 2.56
N SER A 77 -13.73 -5.28 2.68
CA SER A 77 -12.89 -5.66 1.53
C SER A 77 -13.53 -6.72 0.63
N LEU A 78 -14.53 -7.45 1.14
CA LEU A 78 -15.33 -8.43 0.39
C LEU A 78 -16.80 -7.98 0.24
N LYS A 79 -17.10 -6.72 0.57
CA LYS A 79 -18.45 -6.18 0.45
C LYS A 79 -18.75 -5.95 -1.03
N GLY A 80 -19.90 -6.45 -1.50
CA GLY A 80 -20.30 -6.40 -2.92
C GLY A 80 -20.26 -7.75 -3.63
N LEU A 81 -19.53 -8.74 -3.10
CA LEU A 81 -19.59 -10.11 -3.61
C LEU A 81 -20.73 -10.90 -2.96
N GLN A 82 -21.72 -11.30 -3.77
CA GLN A 82 -22.86 -12.14 -3.39
C GLN A 82 -22.42 -13.60 -3.16
N LEU A 83 -21.57 -13.81 -2.16
CA LEU A 83 -21.05 -15.12 -1.78
C LEU A 83 -21.77 -15.68 -0.54
N LYS A 84 -21.95 -17.00 -0.53
CA LYS A 84 -22.44 -17.72 0.64
C LYS A 84 -21.50 -17.49 1.83
N LYS A 85 -22.05 -17.50 3.05
CA LYS A 85 -21.28 -17.31 4.30
C LYS A 85 -20.08 -18.25 4.41
N LYS A 86 -20.20 -19.48 3.92
CA LYS A 86 -19.11 -20.49 3.91
C LYS A 86 -17.94 -20.03 3.03
N ASP A 87 -18.23 -19.65 1.79
CA ASP A 87 -17.22 -19.25 0.81
C ASP A 87 -16.55 -17.94 1.22
N ARG A 88 -17.33 -16.98 1.74
CA ARG A 88 -16.78 -15.74 2.29
C ARG A 88 -15.81 -15.99 3.44
N LYS A 89 -16.10 -16.96 4.33
CA LYS A 89 -15.19 -17.32 5.42
C LYS A 89 -13.91 -17.98 4.89
N LYS A 90 -14.04 -18.87 3.90
CA LYS A 90 -12.90 -19.54 3.26
C LYS A 90 -11.97 -18.54 2.58
N LEU A 91 -12.52 -17.61 1.79
CA LEU A 91 -11.75 -16.54 1.14
C LEU A 91 -11.03 -15.65 2.16
N ARG A 92 -11.70 -15.25 3.26
CA ARG A 92 -11.04 -14.48 4.31
C ARG A 92 -9.84 -15.20 4.90
N HIS A 93 -9.96 -16.52 5.11
CA HIS A 93 -8.86 -17.33 5.62
C HIS A 93 -7.73 -17.45 4.62
N GLU A 94 -8.03 -17.76 3.35
CA GLU A 94 -7.04 -17.87 2.28
C GLU A 94 -6.27 -16.56 2.07
N LEU A 95 -6.99 -15.44 1.96
CA LEU A 95 -6.37 -14.12 1.84
C LEU A 95 -5.53 -13.77 3.08
N LEU A 96 -5.92 -14.20 4.28
CA LEU A 96 -5.12 -14.01 5.49
C LEU A 96 -3.83 -14.84 5.43
N VAL A 97 -3.91 -16.10 5.03
CA VAL A 97 -2.74 -16.98 4.87
C VAL A 97 -1.80 -16.41 3.81
N GLN A 98 -2.31 -16.01 2.65
CA GLN A 98 -1.52 -15.34 1.61
C GLN A 98 -0.81 -14.08 2.12
N LYS A 99 -1.46 -13.27 2.96
CA LYS A 99 -0.83 -12.11 3.59
C LYS A 99 0.31 -12.52 4.53
N LEU A 100 0.13 -13.57 5.33
CA LEU A 100 1.19 -14.08 6.21
C LEU A 100 2.38 -14.58 5.40
N ASP A 101 2.11 -15.39 4.37
CA ASP A 101 3.14 -15.93 3.47
C ASP A 101 3.91 -14.81 2.75
N ALA A 102 3.21 -13.76 2.29
CA ALA A 102 3.83 -12.60 1.67
C ALA A 102 4.75 -11.84 2.64
N VAL A 103 4.33 -11.67 3.90
CA VAL A 103 5.16 -11.03 4.94
C VAL A 103 6.38 -11.89 5.27
N GLU A 104 6.22 -13.21 5.38
CA GLU A 104 7.34 -14.13 5.63
C GLU A 104 8.32 -14.15 4.46
N ALA A 105 7.83 -14.22 3.22
CA ALA A 105 8.64 -14.15 2.01
C ALA A 105 9.40 -12.82 1.92
N ALA A 106 8.76 -11.69 2.20
CA ALA A 106 9.40 -10.38 2.23
C ALA A 106 10.50 -10.29 3.30
N LYS A 107 10.25 -10.82 4.51
CA LYS A 107 11.26 -10.90 5.58
C LYS A 107 12.44 -11.78 5.20
N LYS A 108 12.18 -12.94 4.58
CA LYS A 108 13.22 -13.87 4.10
C LYS A 108 14.06 -13.20 3.01
N ALA A 109 13.44 -12.59 2.01
CA ALA A 109 14.13 -11.85 0.95
C ALA A 109 14.96 -10.69 1.51
N ALA A 110 14.44 -9.92 2.48
CA ALA A 110 15.20 -8.85 3.13
C ALA A 110 16.42 -9.38 3.90
N LYS A 111 16.28 -10.52 4.58
CA LYS A 111 17.40 -11.18 5.28
C LYS A 111 18.45 -11.70 4.30
N GLU A 112 18.03 -12.31 3.20
CA GLU A 112 18.92 -12.78 2.13
C GLU A 112 19.64 -11.60 1.45
N LYS A 113 18.94 -10.51 1.15
CA LYS A 113 19.56 -9.28 0.63
C LYS A 113 20.62 -8.71 1.58
N LYS A 114 20.35 -8.65 2.89
CA LYS A 114 21.35 -8.22 3.88
C LYS A 114 22.57 -9.13 3.91
N LYS A 115 22.36 -10.46 3.83
CA LYS A 115 23.46 -11.43 3.74
C LYS A 115 24.31 -11.21 2.49
N LYS A 116 23.67 -11.12 1.31
CA LYS A 116 24.34 -10.85 0.03
C LYS A 116 25.15 -9.54 0.09
N GLN A 117 24.59 -8.46 0.64
CA GLN A 117 25.27 -7.18 0.80
C GLN A 117 26.48 -7.25 1.74
N SER A 118 26.45 -8.10 2.77
CA SER A 118 27.58 -8.30 3.68
C SER A 118 28.65 -9.24 3.13
N MET A 119 28.32 -10.06 2.13
CA MET A 119 29.29 -10.96 1.52
C MET A 119 30.21 -10.15 0.59
N PRO A 120 31.54 -10.35 0.68
CA PRO A 120 32.45 -9.73 -0.26
C PRO A 120 32.10 -10.18 -1.68
N VAL A 121 32.08 -9.23 -2.61
CA VAL A 121 31.57 -9.37 -3.99
C VAL A 121 32.30 -10.46 -4.81
N VAL A 122 33.40 -11.01 -4.32
CA VAL A 122 34.14 -12.07 -5.01
C VAL A 122 33.36 -13.40 -4.92
N GLY A 123 32.64 -13.73 -6.00
CA GLY A 123 32.07 -15.05 -6.22
C GLY A 123 30.56 -15.20 -6.05
N ASP A 124 29.81 -14.13 -5.75
CA ASP A 124 28.34 -14.20 -5.70
C ASP A 124 27.75 -14.14 -7.13
N ILE A 125 27.60 -15.31 -7.76
CA ILE A 125 26.97 -15.50 -9.08
C ILE A 125 25.55 -14.90 -9.10
N GLY A 126 24.87 -14.84 -7.94
CA GLY A 126 23.52 -14.28 -7.83
C GLY A 126 23.46 -12.77 -8.08
N LEU A 127 24.49 -12.02 -7.67
CA LEU A 127 24.56 -10.58 -7.93
C LEU A 127 24.74 -10.29 -9.42
N LEU A 128 25.53 -11.11 -10.12
CA LEU A 128 25.71 -11.00 -11.57
C LEU A 128 24.39 -11.27 -12.30
N GLY A 129 23.63 -12.29 -11.86
CA GLY A 129 22.30 -12.58 -12.42
C GLY A 129 21.29 -11.45 -12.21
N GLU A 130 21.30 -10.80 -11.04
CA GLU A 130 20.43 -9.64 -10.74
C GLU A 130 20.84 -8.37 -11.49
N ALA A 131 22.13 -8.19 -11.79
CA ALA A 131 22.65 -7.04 -12.53
C ALA A 131 22.39 -7.13 -14.05
N LEU A 132 22.00 -8.30 -14.56
CA LEU A 132 21.69 -8.47 -15.97
C LEU A 132 20.31 -7.89 -16.31
N PRO A 133 20.18 -7.15 -17.43
CA PRO A 133 18.89 -6.71 -17.92
C PRO A 133 17.97 -7.92 -18.13
N THR A 134 16.76 -7.87 -17.58
CA THR A 134 15.76 -8.90 -17.86
C THR A 134 15.28 -8.79 -19.31
N LEU A 135 14.88 -9.92 -19.90
CA LEU A 135 14.37 -9.96 -21.27
C LEU A 135 13.23 -8.96 -21.48
N ASP A 136 12.34 -8.83 -20.49
CA ASP A 136 11.27 -7.83 -20.46
C ASP A 136 11.77 -6.40 -20.57
N MET A 137 12.86 -6.04 -19.88
CA MET A 137 13.45 -4.70 -19.96
C MET A 137 14.02 -4.44 -21.36
N LEU A 138 14.62 -5.46 -21.97
CA LEU A 138 15.17 -5.35 -23.32
C LEU A 138 14.07 -5.19 -24.37
N LEU A 139 13.00 -5.98 -24.28
CA LEU A 139 11.82 -5.88 -25.15
C LEU A 139 11.08 -4.54 -24.96
N LYS A 140 11.03 -4.02 -23.73
CA LYS A 140 10.37 -2.74 -23.42
C LYS A 140 11.24 -1.53 -23.72
N SER A 141 12.51 -1.72 -24.05
CA SER A 141 13.41 -0.63 -24.43
C SER A 141 12.87 0.10 -25.67
N ASP A 142 12.99 1.43 -25.67
CA ASP A 142 12.43 2.24 -26.75
C ASP A 142 13.18 2.01 -28.08
N GLU A 143 14.45 1.62 -28.01
CA GLU A 143 15.20 1.17 -29.18
C GLU A 143 14.62 -0.10 -29.79
N HIS A 144 14.24 -1.07 -28.96
CA HIS A 144 13.63 -2.31 -29.44
C HIS A 144 12.27 -2.02 -30.10
N LYS A 145 11.45 -1.16 -29.49
CA LYS A 145 10.18 -0.72 -30.10
C LYS A 145 10.38 -0.01 -31.43
N LYS A 146 11.38 0.87 -31.54
CA LYS A 146 11.73 1.55 -32.80
C LYS A 146 12.13 0.52 -33.86
N LYS A 147 13.03 -0.41 -33.53
CA LYS A 147 13.45 -1.49 -34.44
C LYS A 147 12.26 -2.33 -34.92
N MET A 148 11.32 -2.69 -34.03
CA MET A 148 10.13 -3.45 -34.43
C MET A 148 9.24 -2.67 -35.41
N LYS A 149 9.03 -1.37 -35.17
CA LYS A 149 8.28 -0.52 -36.09
C LYS A 149 8.97 -0.40 -37.46
N ASP A 150 10.30 -0.26 -37.47
CA ASP A 150 11.08 -0.18 -38.71
C ASP A 150 10.98 -1.49 -39.51
N ILE A 151 11.00 -2.63 -38.82
CA ILE A 151 10.81 -3.96 -39.44
C ILE A 151 9.40 -4.07 -40.02
N GLU A 152 8.36 -3.66 -39.29
CA GLU A 152 6.98 -3.67 -39.79
C GLU A 152 6.82 -2.78 -41.02
N LEU A 153 7.40 -1.57 -40.97
CA LEU A 153 7.41 -0.64 -42.10
C LEU A 153 8.11 -1.26 -43.31
N PHE A 154 9.28 -1.87 -43.12
CA PHE A 154 10.00 -2.54 -44.21
C PHE A 154 9.18 -3.66 -44.84
N ARG A 155 8.50 -4.47 -44.01
CA ARG A 155 7.61 -5.53 -44.51
C ARG A 155 6.49 -4.95 -45.37
N GLN A 156 5.87 -3.86 -44.92
CA GLN A 156 4.82 -3.18 -45.67
C GLN A 156 5.33 -2.65 -47.02
N VAL A 157 6.49 -1.98 -47.03
CA VAL A 157 7.12 -1.49 -48.28
C VAL A 157 7.42 -2.63 -49.23
N TYR A 158 7.99 -3.73 -48.72
CA TYR A 158 8.34 -4.90 -49.51
C TYR A 158 7.10 -5.58 -50.14
N THR A 159 5.95 -5.55 -49.46
CA THR A 159 4.69 -6.10 -49.98
C THR A 159 3.99 -5.19 -51.00
N HIS A 160 4.42 -3.93 -51.17
CA HIS A 160 3.72 -2.98 -52.02
C HIS A 160 4.00 -3.23 -53.50
N PRO A 161 2.98 -3.29 -54.38
CA PRO A 161 3.16 -3.67 -55.79
C PRO A 161 4.11 -2.72 -56.56
N SER A 162 4.00 -1.41 -56.33
CA SER A 162 4.89 -0.42 -56.97
C SER A 162 6.37 -0.60 -56.63
N TYR A 163 6.66 -0.98 -55.38
CA TYR A 163 8.03 -1.24 -54.93
C TYR A 163 8.58 -2.55 -55.51
N ALA A 164 7.73 -3.57 -55.66
CA ALA A 164 8.10 -4.84 -56.26
C ALA A 164 8.39 -4.72 -57.77
N GLU A 165 7.62 -3.89 -58.49
CA GLU A 165 7.81 -3.66 -59.93
C GLU A 165 9.05 -2.79 -60.21
N ASN A 166 9.19 -1.65 -59.52
CA ASN A 166 10.25 -0.67 -59.78
C ASN A 166 10.78 -0.04 -58.47
N PRO A 167 11.69 -0.72 -57.75
CA PRO A 167 12.14 -0.26 -56.43
C PRO A 167 12.92 1.05 -56.50
N ARG A 168 13.83 1.19 -57.47
CA ARG A 168 14.65 2.40 -57.63
C ARG A 168 13.81 3.64 -57.95
N GLY A 169 12.82 3.50 -58.83
CA GLY A 169 11.92 4.59 -59.21
C GLY A 169 11.04 5.04 -58.04
N THR A 170 10.43 4.06 -57.35
CA THR A 170 9.57 4.32 -56.18
C THR A 170 10.34 5.03 -55.06
N ILE A 171 11.58 4.60 -54.76
CA ILE A 171 12.44 5.28 -53.77
C ILE A 171 12.75 6.71 -54.22
N HIS A 172 13.11 6.89 -55.49
CA HIS A 172 13.45 8.21 -56.02
C HIS A 172 12.27 9.19 -55.92
N GLU A 173 11.08 8.78 -56.32
CA GLU A 173 9.85 9.57 -56.22
C GLU A 173 9.51 9.91 -54.76
N HIS A 174 9.60 8.94 -53.86
CA HIS A 174 9.35 9.17 -52.43
C HIS A 174 10.30 10.24 -51.86
N LEU A 175 11.59 10.17 -52.19
CA LEU A 175 12.57 11.16 -51.74
C LEU A 175 12.26 12.55 -52.31
N GLN A 176 11.87 12.66 -53.58
CA GLN A 176 11.46 13.93 -54.16
C GLN A 176 10.23 14.51 -53.45
N ASN A 177 9.22 13.69 -53.17
CA ASN A 177 8.01 14.13 -52.48
C ASN A 177 8.31 14.55 -51.04
N LYS A 178 9.20 13.84 -50.35
CA LYS A 178 9.62 14.18 -48.99
C LYS A 178 10.38 15.51 -48.92
N LEU A 179 11.31 15.75 -49.87
CA LEU A 179 12.00 17.03 -49.97
C LEU A 179 11.04 18.19 -50.24
N LYS A 180 10.01 17.98 -51.07
CA LYS A 180 8.97 18.99 -51.30
C LYS A 180 8.16 19.28 -50.04
N GLN A 181 7.76 18.26 -49.29
CA GLN A 181 7.02 18.43 -48.03
C GLN A 181 7.83 19.19 -46.97
N GLU A 182 9.12 18.87 -46.82
CA GLU A 182 10.01 19.60 -45.90
C GLU A 182 10.11 21.08 -46.30
N ASN A 183 10.31 21.36 -47.60
CA ASN A 183 10.37 22.73 -48.11
C ASN A 183 9.04 23.50 -47.97
N GLU A 184 7.88 22.84 -48.09
CA GLU A 184 6.56 23.46 -47.94
C GLU A 184 6.19 23.73 -46.47
N MET A 185 6.76 22.98 -45.52
CA MET A 185 6.53 23.16 -44.08
C MET A 185 7.39 24.26 -43.46
N ASP A 186 8.51 24.61 -44.10
CA ASP A 186 9.46 25.65 -43.65
C ASP A 186 9.11 27.06 -44.19
N LEU A 187 8.01 27.19 -44.95
CA LEU A 187 7.43 28.44 -45.48
C LEU A 187 6.19 28.88 -44.68
#